data_AF-A0A2V9CZW6-F1
#
_entry.id   AF-A0A2V9CZW6-F1
#
_cell.length_a   1.000
_cell.length_b   1.000
_cell.length_c   1.000
_cell.angle_alpha   90.00
_cell.angle_beta   90.00
_cell.angle_gamma   90.00
#
_symmetry.space_group_name_H-M   'P 1'
#
loop_
_entity.id
_entity.type
_entity.pdbx_description
1 polymer ?
#
loop_
_entity_poly.entity_id
_entity_poly.type
_entity_poly.pdbx_seq_one_letter_code
_entity_poly.pdbx_strand_id
1 'polypeptide(L)'
;SPEERREQQQRTALVELHREAAAFFARQLESTPEGKAARGYLADRGLDADAIARFGLGYAPSGGDALLRHLKTKYPEKLVELAGLASGDPSGRVHDRFRRRIIFPISNESGKVVAFGGRALGDDLPKYLNSPETPVYVKSSVLYYLDRAKEAIRAADAAILVEGYMDTIAVARAGIGNVVASCGTSLTETQVKLISRFTRRVIVNYDPDAAGQAATERSLSILLEQNCDVRVLALPGGKDPDTFIRTEGAGAYRKLLEGAPAYLDYLIGRARQLGVANAEQKLRAMNFLMPFVQRIPNALLRSEWASRIAQQLRVEEPVLREALRRAAAERRSEVKTQAAAAGRAARPAERRLVQMLMEESDFRERLGREIRAHQLHSGLETERILGALLEASAAGATPDATSVAPKLEEYDRRLLFEIAFESGAEASWEEAESCLEVLRRRKSEEELASVQQQIEACAGSAAGGDGEELRALQARKLELRRRLASTAP
;
A
#
# COMPACT_ATOMS: atom_id res chain seq x y z
N SER A 1 28.91 25.41 -7.57
CA SER A 1 30.09 24.89 -8.32
C SER A 1 29.93 25.19 -9.83
N PRO A 2 30.98 25.01 -10.67
CA PRO A 2 30.85 25.05 -12.14
C PRO A 2 29.83 24.03 -12.69
N GLU A 3 29.65 22.91 -11.98
CA GLU A 3 28.69 21.85 -12.31
C GLU A 3 27.24 22.31 -12.10
N GLU A 4 26.93 22.89 -10.93
CA GLU A 4 25.61 23.48 -10.65
C GLU A 4 25.21 24.55 -11.68
N ARG A 5 26.18 25.36 -12.16
CA ARG A 5 25.92 26.36 -13.21
C ARG A 5 25.54 25.69 -14.54
N ARG A 6 26.19 24.60 -14.93
CA ARG A 6 25.89 23.85 -16.15
C ARG A 6 24.51 23.19 -16.06
N GLU A 7 24.19 22.57 -14.92
CA GLU A 7 22.86 22.00 -14.67
C GLU A 7 21.77 23.07 -14.75
N GLN A 8 21.98 24.23 -14.13
CA GLN A 8 21.01 25.32 -14.17
C GLN A 8 20.81 25.89 -15.58
N GLN A 9 21.89 26.02 -16.37
CA GLN A 9 21.81 26.41 -17.78
C GLN A 9 21.03 25.38 -18.60
N GLN A 10 21.29 24.09 -18.41
CA GLN A 10 20.55 23.03 -19.09
C GLN A 10 19.07 23.04 -18.72
N ARG A 11 18.73 23.15 -17.43
CA ARG A 11 17.35 23.28 -16.96
C ARG A 11 16.64 24.48 -17.59
N THR A 12 17.34 25.62 -17.68
CA THR A 12 16.79 26.83 -18.32
C THR A 12 16.50 26.59 -19.80
N ALA A 13 17.43 25.98 -20.53
CA ALA A 13 17.24 25.64 -21.94
C ALA A 13 16.08 24.66 -22.16
N LEU A 14 15.95 23.65 -21.28
CA LEU A 14 14.83 22.69 -21.34
C LEU A 14 13.48 23.38 -21.13
N VAL A 15 13.37 24.34 -20.21
CA VAL A 15 12.13 25.09 -19.99
C VAL A 15 11.77 25.97 -21.19
N GLU A 16 12.77 26.66 -21.77
CA GLU A 16 12.55 27.45 -22.99
C GLU A 16 12.11 26.59 -24.17
N LEU A 17 12.69 25.39 -24.31
CA LEU A 17 12.28 24.42 -25.32
C LEU A 17 10.81 24.00 -25.17
N HIS A 18 10.36 23.75 -23.92
CA HIS A 18 8.95 23.44 -23.64
C HIS A 18 8.03 24.62 -23.96
N ARG A 19 8.45 25.86 -23.69
CA ARG A 19 7.71 27.06 -24.08
C ARG A 19 7.53 27.15 -25.59
N GLU A 20 8.58 26.91 -26.36
CA GLU A 20 8.51 26.90 -27.83
C GLU A 20 7.62 25.76 -28.36
N ALA A 21 7.74 24.56 -27.76
CA ALA A 21 6.90 23.42 -28.11
C ALA A 21 5.41 23.67 -27.82
N ALA A 22 5.09 24.30 -26.68
CA ALA A 22 3.71 24.68 -26.34
C ALA A 22 3.14 25.66 -27.38
N ALA A 23 3.92 26.67 -27.78
CA ALA A 23 3.51 27.62 -28.81
C ALA A 23 3.34 26.95 -30.18
N PHE A 24 4.19 25.98 -30.53
CA PHE A 24 4.04 25.17 -31.73
C PHE A 24 2.73 24.37 -31.71
N PHE A 25 2.45 23.63 -30.64
CA PHE A 25 1.23 22.83 -30.54
C PHE A 25 -0.04 23.69 -30.55
N ALA A 26 -0.03 24.86 -29.93
CA ALA A 26 -1.14 25.81 -29.99
C ALA A 26 -1.41 26.26 -31.44
N ARG A 27 -0.37 26.66 -32.19
CA ARG A 27 -0.50 27.01 -33.62
C ARG A 27 -1.00 25.84 -34.47
N GLN A 28 -0.53 24.63 -34.20
CA GLN A 28 -1.01 23.44 -34.90
C GLN A 28 -2.50 23.20 -34.62
N LEU A 29 -2.96 23.39 -33.38
CA LEU A 29 -4.36 23.28 -33.02
C LEU A 29 -5.21 24.34 -33.72
N GLU A 30 -4.71 25.57 -33.89
CA GLU A 30 -5.45 26.70 -34.48
C GLU A 30 -5.50 26.65 -36.03
N SER A 31 -4.36 26.42 -36.67
CA SER A 31 -4.17 26.80 -38.08
C SER A 31 -4.12 25.64 -39.07
N THR A 32 -4.30 24.39 -38.62
CA THR A 32 -4.18 23.21 -39.51
C THR A 32 -5.49 22.44 -39.70
N PRO A 33 -5.64 21.68 -40.80
CA PRO A 33 -6.81 20.80 -40.99
C PRO A 33 -6.97 19.74 -39.89
N GLU A 34 -5.87 19.11 -39.44
CA GLU A 34 -5.92 18.19 -38.30
C GLU A 34 -6.31 18.92 -37.00
N GLY A 35 -5.78 20.13 -36.80
CA GLY A 35 -6.18 21.01 -35.70
C GLY A 35 -7.67 21.35 -35.72
N LYS A 36 -8.27 21.57 -36.89
CA LYS A 36 -9.73 21.79 -37.04
C LYS A 36 -10.53 20.58 -36.54
N ALA A 37 -10.11 19.36 -36.88
CA ALA A 37 -10.75 18.15 -36.38
C ALA A 37 -10.60 18.00 -34.85
N ALA A 38 -9.41 18.29 -34.31
CA ALA A 38 -9.16 18.30 -32.87
C ALA A 38 -10.03 19.34 -32.13
N ARG A 39 -10.21 20.54 -32.69
CA ARG A 39 -11.13 21.56 -32.15
C ARG A 39 -12.59 21.09 -32.18
N GLY A 40 -13.01 20.37 -33.21
CA GLY A 40 -14.34 19.75 -33.26
C GLY A 40 -14.56 18.79 -32.08
N TYR A 41 -13.61 17.88 -31.85
CA TYR A 41 -13.64 16.98 -30.69
C TYR A 41 -13.67 17.75 -29.34
N LEU A 42 -12.87 18.81 -29.21
CA LEU A 42 -12.84 19.63 -27.99
C LEU A 42 -14.18 20.35 -27.78
N ALA A 43 -14.80 20.85 -28.85
CA ALA A 43 -16.12 21.47 -28.81
C ALA A 43 -17.22 20.46 -28.41
N ASP A 44 -17.16 19.22 -28.88
CA ASP A 44 -18.07 18.15 -28.44
C ASP A 44 -17.91 17.82 -26.95
N ARG A 45 -16.72 18.06 -26.39
CA ARG A 45 -16.45 18.02 -24.95
C ARG A 45 -16.83 19.31 -24.23
N GLY A 46 -17.40 20.28 -24.94
CA GLY A 46 -17.85 21.56 -24.43
C GLY A 46 -16.73 22.60 -24.27
N LEU A 47 -15.51 22.37 -24.77
CA LEU A 47 -14.40 23.31 -24.68
C LEU A 47 -14.42 24.27 -25.87
N ASP A 48 -14.72 25.53 -25.58
CA ASP A 48 -14.70 26.65 -26.53
C ASP A 48 -13.29 27.22 -26.75
N ALA A 49 -13.18 28.23 -27.62
CA ALA A 49 -11.91 28.88 -27.94
C ALA A 49 -11.27 29.58 -26.72
N ASP A 50 -12.07 30.17 -25.83
CA ASP A 50 -11.58 30.80 -24.60
C ASP A 50 -10.96 29.77 -23.67
N ALA A 51 -11.63 28.63 -23.48
CA ALA A 51 -11.11 27.50 -22.73
C ALA A 51 -9.80 26.97 -23.34
N ILE A 52 -9.77 26.76 -24.65
CA ILE A 52 -8.57 26.29 -25.36
C ILE A 52 -7.40 27.24 -25.09
N ALA A 53 -7.60 28.55 -25.25
CA ALA A 53 -6.57 29.56 -25.00
C ALA A 53 -6.18 29.63 -23.52
N ARG A 54 -7.17 29.68 -22.62
CA ARG A 54 -6.98 29.74 -21.17
C ARG A 54 -6.14 28.58 -20.70
N PHE A 55 -6.41 27.34 -21.09
CA PHE A 55 -5.64 26.15 -20.69
C PHE A 55 -4.40 25.88 -21.56
N GLY A 56 -4.17 26.69 -22.61
CA GLY A 56 -3.03 26.54 -23.52
C GLY A 56 -3.06 25.24 -24.31
N LEU A 57 -4.24 24.70 -24.60
CA LEU A 57 -4.36 23.42 -25.29
C LEU A 57 -3.74 23.51 -26.69
N GLY A 58 -3.15 22.41 -27.14
CA GLY A 58 -2.52 22.31 -28.44
C GLY A 58 -2.83 21.00 -29.14
N TYR A 59 -2.21 20.79 -30.30
CA TYR A 59 -2.36 19.57 -31.08
C TYR A 59 -1.01 19.12 -31.65
N ALA A 60 -0.67 17.86 -31.45
CA ALA A 60 0.49 17.21 -32.03
C ALA A 60 0.11 16.54 -33.36
N PRO A 61 0.71 16.95 -34.50
CA PRO A 61 0.40 16.41 -35.82
C PRO A 61 0.69 14.92 -35.97
N SER A 62 0.05 14.29 -36.95
CA SER A 62 0.21 12.87 -37.23
C SER A 62 1.57 12.50 -37.89
N GLY A 63 2.22 13.44 -38.57
CA GLY A 63 3.42 13.19 -39.40
C GLY A 63 4.68 12.71 -38.66
N GLY A 64 4.73 12.85 -37.33
CA GLY A 64 5.77 12.22 -36.50
C GLY A 64 7.15 12.86 -36.51
N ASP A 65 7.35 14.00 -37.18
CA ASP A 65 8.62 14.74 -37.18
C ASP A 65 8.45 16.28 -37.18
N ALA A 66 7.21 16.75 -37.07
CA ALA A 66 6.87 18.15 -37.31
C ALA A 66 7.43 19.05 -36.20
N LEU A 67 7.33 18.64 -34.94
CA LEU A 67 7.91 19.36 -33.81
C LEU A 67 9.44 19.28 -33.88
N LEU A 68 9.99 18.11 -34.14
CA LEU A 68 11.43 17.89 -34.25
C LEU A 68 12.04 18.80 -35.32
N ARG A 69 11.45 18.88 -36.52
CA ARG A 69 11.89 19.79 -37.58
C ARG A 69 11.80 21.26 -37.15
N HIS A 70 10.75 21.64 -36.42
CA HIS A 70 10.62 23.00 -35.90
C HIS A 70 11.75 23.35 -34.91
N LEU A 71 12.04 22.46 -33.95
CA LEU A 71 12.99 22.71 -32.87
C LEU A 71 14.46 22.52 -33.27
N LYS A 72 14.77 21.61 -34.20
CA LYS A 72 16.15 21.35 -34.67
C LYS A 72 16.83 22.56 -35.30
N THR A 73 16.06 23.57 -35.72
CA THR A 73 16.60 24.83 -36.25
C THR A 73 17.32 25.67 -35.18
N LYS A 74 17.00 25.46 -33.90
CA LYS A 74 17.52 26.26 -32.77
C LYS A 74 18.19 25.42 -31.69
N TYR A 75 17.84 24.14 -31.59
CA TYR A 75 18.25 23.27 -30.49
C TYR A 75 18.88 21.97 -31.01
N PRO A 76 19.95 21.47 -30.38
CA PRO A 76 20.50 20.16 -30.67
C PRO A 76 19.46 19.07 -30.44
N GLU A 77 19.42 18.07 -31.32
CA GLU A 77 18.51 16.92 -31.24
C GLU A 77 18.52 16.23 -29.89
N LYS A 78 19.71 15.99 -29.33
CA LYS A 78 19.89 15.40 -28.00
C LYS A 78 19.19 16.18 -26.89
N LEU A 79 19.07 17.50 -27.02
CA LEU A 79 18.37 18.33 -26.04
C LEU A 79 16.86 18.17 -26.16
N VAL A 80 16.35 17.97 -27.38
CA VAL A 80 14.92 17.69 -27.65
C VAL A 80 14.51 16.32 -27.12
N GLU A 81 15.38 15.32 -27.26
CA GLU A 81 15.21 14.00 -26.65
C GLU A 81 15.26 14.07 -25.12
N LEU A 82 16.24 14.79 -24.55
CA LEU A 82 16.37 14.98 -23.10
C LEU A 82 15.14 15.69 -22.49
N ALA A 83 14.51 16.59 -23.25
CA ALA A 83 13.26 17.23 -22.86
C ALA A 83 12.04 16.29 -22.94
N GLY A 84 12.20 15.06 -23.45
CA GLY A 84 11.11 14.11 -23.62
C GLY A 84 10.11 14.51 -24.72
N LEU A 85 10.51 15.38 -25.65
CA LEU A 85 9.68 15.82 -26.77
C LEU A 85 9.85 14.95 -28.02
N ALA A 86 10.98 14.25 -28.11
CA ALA A 86 11.28 13.28 -29.14
C ALA A 86 11.66 11.92 -28.53
N SER A 87 11.66 10.88 -29.34
CA SER A 87 12.04 9.52 -28.94
C SER A 87 12.82 8.87 -30.08
N GLY A 88 13.93 8.21 -29.74
CA GLY A 88 14.67 7.35 -30.66
C GLY A 88 14.02 5.98 -30.79
N ASP A 89 14.09 5.38 -31.98
CA ASP A 89 13.80 3.97 -32.20
C ASP A 89 15.10 3.12 -32.17
N PRO A 90 15.00 1.77 -32.16
CA PRO A 90 16.18 0.91 -32.16
C PRO A 90 17.10 1.07 -33.38
N SER A 91 16.62 1.68 -34.47
CA SER A 91 17.41 1.97 -35.67
C SER A 91 18.17 3.30 -35.57
N GLY A 92 18.01 4.04 -34.46
CA GLY A 92 18.62 5.34 -34.23
C GLY A 92 17.86 6.51 -34.86
N ARG A 93 16.65 6.28 -35.40
CA ARG A 93 15.82 7.34 -35.96
C ARG A 93 15.01 8.01 -34.85
N VAL A 94 15.17 9.32 -34.72
CA VAL A 94 14.44 10.14 -33.76
C VAL A 94 13.16 10.68 -34.40
N HIS A 95 12.08 10.63 -33.64
CA HIS A 95 10.76 11.06 -34.06
C HIS A 95 10.01 11.76 -32.92
N ASP A 96 8.96 12.52 -33.24
CA ASP A 96 8.14 13.23 -32.26
C ASP A 96 7.50 12.25 -31.29
N ARG A 97 7.63 12.49 -29.98
CA ARG A 97 7.00 11.64 -28.95
C ARG A 97 5.47 11.68 -29.06
N PHE A 98 4.92 12.88 -29.22
CA PHE A 98 3.49 13.10 -29.30
C PHE A 98 3.08 13.15 -30.77
N ARG A 99 2.11 12.32 -31.14
CA ARG A 99 1.58 12.23 -32.51
C ARG A 99 0.08 12.01 -32.47
N ARG A 100 -0.66 12.71 -33.34
CA ARG A 100 -2.13 12.63 -33.45
C ARG A 100 -2.84 12.79 -32.09
N ARG A 101 -2.40 13.77 -31.31
CA ARG A 101 -2.85 13.94 -29.91
C ARG A 101 -3.22 15.37 -29.60
N ILE A 102 -4.29 15.56 -28.82
CA ILE A 102 -4.55 16.82 -28.12
C ILE A 102 -3.54 16.95 -26.99
N ILE A 103 -2.91 18.11 -26.91
CA ILE A 103 -1.82 18.40 -25.99
C ILE A 103 -2.31 19.27 -24.84
N PHE A 104 -1.97 18.84 -23.64
CA PHE A 104 -2.21 19.51 -22.36
C PHE A 104 -0.84 19.93 -21.79
N PRO A 105 -0.46 21.22 -21.83
CA PRO A 105 0.78 21.67 -21.22
C PRO A 105 0.77 21.49 -19.71
N ILE A 106 1.83 20.94 -19.15
CA ILE A 106 2.00 20.74 -17.71
C ILE A 106 3.00 21.77 -17.21
N SER A 107 2.53 22.65 -16.33
CA SER A 107 3.35 23.68 -15.69
C SER A 107 3.91 23.19 -14.36
N ASN A 108 5.12 23.63 -14.03
CA ASN A 108 5.63 23.55 -12.68
C ASN A 108 4.92 24.57 -11.77
N GLU A 109 5.23 24.54 -10.48
CA GLU A 109 4.66 25.47 -9.51
C GLU A 109 4.81 26.95 -9.92
N SER A 110 5.90 27.35 -10.58
CA SER A 110 6.11 28.74 -11.03
C SER A 110 5.34 29.14 -12.30
N GLY A 111 4.53 28.24 -12.88
CA GLY A 111 3.78 28.49 -14.12
C GLY A 111 4.59 28.30 -15.40
N LYS A 112 5.82 27.76 -15.31
CA LYS A 112 6.62 27.45 -16.50
C LYS A 112 6.26 26.05 -17.00
N VAL A 113 6.02 25.92 -18.31
CA VAL A 113 5.75 24.61 -18.94
C VAL A 113 7.00 23.73 -18.86
N VAL A 114 6.84 22.51 -18.32
CA VAL A 114 7.94 21.55 -18.11
C VAL A 114 7.67 20.17 -18.69
N ALA A 115 6.43 19.91 -19.12
CA ALA A 115 6.02 18.64 -19.72
C ALA A 115 4.70 18.79 -20.47
N PHE A 116 4.25 17.70 -21.08
CA PHE A 116 2.98 17.61 -21.79
C PHE A 116 2.26 16.30 -21.48
N GLY A 117 0.94 16.38 -21.36
CA GLY A 117 0.01 15.27 -21.51
C GLY A 117 -0.57 15.26 -22.93
N GLY A 118 -0.82 14.07 -23.47
CA GLY A 118 -1.28 13.89 -24.84
C GLY A 118 -2.43 12.89 -24.95
N ARG A 119 -3.64 13.37 -25.25
CA ARG A 119 -4.81 12.50 -25.46
C ARG A 119 -4.93 12.09 -26.92
N ALA A 120 -5.00 10.79 -27.18
CA ALA A 120 -5.21 10.26 -28.53
C ALA A 120 -6.55 10.73 -29.12
N LEU A 121 -6.56 10.97 -30.43
CA LEU A 121 -7.79 11.07 -31.21
C LEU A 121 -8.04 9.72 -31.90
N GLY A 122 -9.25 9.18 -31.78
CA GLY A 122 -9.59 7.83 -32.26
C GLY A 122 -9.02 6.73 -31.35
N ASP A 123 -8.54 5.65 -31.95
CA ASP A 123 -8.22 4.39 -31.27
C ASP A 123 -6.73 4.21 -30.95
N ASP A 124 -5.91 5.25 -31.13
CA ASP A 124 -4.47 5.18 -30.84
C ASP A 124 -4.21 4.92 -29.34
N LEU A 125 -3.41 3.89 -29.05
CA LEU A 125 -3.00 3.54 -27.68
C LEU A 125 -1.61 4.12 -27.34
N PRO A 126 -1.36 4.49 -26.06
CA PRO A 126 -2.34 4.59 -24.97
C PRO A 126 -3.28 5.79 -25.16
N LYS A 127 -4.49 5.74 -24.57
CA LYS A 127 -5.47 6.84 -24.62
C LYS A 127 -4.89 8.18 -24.14
N TYR A 128 -4.11 8.15 -23.07
CA TYR A 128 -3.30 9.27 -22.60
C TYR A 128 -1.82 8.89 -22.56
N LEU A 129 -0.98 9.78 -23.07
CA LEU A 129 0.48 9.67 -23.06
C LEU A 129 1.05 10.89 -22.36
N ASN A 130 1.80 10.71 -21.29
CA ASN A 130 2.52 11.81 -20.63
C ASN A 130 3.99 11.86 -21.09
N SER A 131 4.63 13.01 -20.92
CA SER A 131 6.10 13.12 -20.97
C SER A 131 6.76 12.06 -20.06
N PRO A 132 7.96 11.57 -20.42
CA PRO A 132 8.76 10.74 -19.52
C PRO A 132 9.29 11.60 -18.35
N GLU A 133 9.98 10.98 -17.39
CA GLU A 133 10.77 11.73 -16.41
C GLU A 133 11.87 12.53 -17.15
N THR A 134 12.08 13.78 -16.77
CA THR A 134 13.14 14.64 -17.33
C THR A 134 13.78 15.48 -16.21
N PRO A 135 14.92 16.15 -16.45
CA PRO A 135 15.51 17.02 -15.44
C PRO A 135 14.55 18.11 -14.93
N VAL A 136 13.58 18.55 -15.75
CA VAL A 136 12.63 19.63 -15.39
C VAL A 136 11.25 19.13 -15.01
N TYR A 137 10.96 17.84 -15.20
CA TYR A 137 9.67 17.24 -14.91
C TYR A 137 9.81 15.90 -14.23
N VAL A 138 9.34 15.87 -12.98
CA VAL A 138 9.21 14.64 -12.20
C VAL A 138 7.75 14.43 -11.84
N LYS A 139 7.11 13.38 -12.39
CA LYS A 139 5.65 13.19 -12.31
C LYS A 139 5.14 13.20 -10.88
N SER A 140 5.87 12.52 -10.00
CA SER A 140 5.59 12.41 -8.56
C SER A 140 5.74 13.72 -7.80
N SER A 141 6.10 14.83 -8.45
CA SER A 141 6.33 16.14 -7.83
C SER A 141 5.60 17.29 -8.53
N VAL A 142 4.68 16.99 -9.44
CA VAL A 142 3.91 18.00 -10.16
C VAL A 142 2.43 17.66 -10.08
N LEU A 143 1.59 18.67 -9.88
CA LEU A 143 0.14 18.57 -9.96
C LEU A 143 -0.33 19.47 -11.09
N TYR A 144 -1.12 18.90 -12.01
CA TYR A 144 -1.67 19.66 -13.12
C TYR A 144 -2.56 20.80 -12.58
N TYR A 145 -2.46 21.96 -13.23
CA TYR A 145 -3.18 23.20 -12.90
C TYR A 145 -2.85 23.86 -11.55
N LEU A 146 -1.92 23.30 -10.77
CA LEU A 146 -1.54 23.88 -9.48
C LEU A 146 -1.04 25.32 -9.64
N ASP A 147 -0.22 25.63 -10.65
CA ASP A 147 0.29 26.99 -10.90
C ASP A 147 -0.81 28.07 -10.92
N ARG A 148 -2.01 27.71 -11.40
CA ARG A 148 -3.16 28.60 -11.52
C ARG A 148 -4.19 28.44 -10.41
N ALA A 149 -4.22 27.29 -9.76
CA ALA A 149 -5.19 26.98 -8.70
C ALA A 149 -4.83 27.57 -7.34
N LYS A 150 -3.55 27.87 -7.07
CA LYS A 150 -3.06 28.26 -5.71
C LYS A 150 -3.85 29.36 -5.04
N GLU A 151 -4.13 30.45 -5.74
CA GLU A 151 -4.83 31.58 -5.12
C GLU A 151 -6.28 31.21 -4.80
N ALA A 152 -6.93 30.44 -5.68
CA ALA A 152 -8.26 29.90 -5.40
C ALA A 152 -8.24 28.88 -4.25
N ILE A 153 -7.19 28.03 -4.16
CA ILE A 153 -7.00 27.08 -3.06
C ILE A 153 -6.87 27.83 -1.73
N ARG A 154 -6.05 28.89 -1.67
CA ARG A 154 -5.90 29.72 -0.47
C ARG A 154 -7.20 30.43 -0.10
N ALA A 155 -7.88 31.02 -1.09
CA ALA A 155 -9.11 31.78 -0.86
C ALA A 155 -10.27 30.89 -0.38
N ALA A 156 -10.41 29.69 -0.94
CA ALA A 156 -11.40 28.70 -0.49
C ALA A 156 -10.95 27.94 0.77
N ASP A 157 -9.65 28.00 1.10
CA ASP A 157 -8.94 27.11 2.02
C ASP A 157 -9.39 25.65 1.85
N ALA A 158 -9.39 25.19 0.60
CA ALA A 158 -9.68 23.81 0.22
C ALA A 158 -9.11 23.53 -1.17
N ALA A 159 -8.59 22.33 -1.39
CA ALA A 159 -8.16 21.84 -2.70
C ALA A 159 -9.04 20.67 -3.14
N ILE A 160 -9.50 20.71 -4.39
CA ILE A 160 -10.23 19.60 -5.01
C ILE A 160 -9.23 18.79 -5.82
N LEU A 161 -9.08 17.51 -5.49
CA LEU A 161 -8.15 16.60 -6.15
C LEU A 161 -8.93 15.65 -7.07
N VAL A 162 -8.69 15.77 -8.38
CA VAL A 162 -9.28 14.93 -9.43
C VAL A 162 -8.20 14.12 -10.16
N GLU A 163 -8.58 13.14 -10.99
CA GLU A 163 -7.60 12.27 -11.66
C GLU A 163 -7.01 12.88 -12.93
N GLY A 164 -7.87 13.45 -13.78
CA GLY A 164 -7.53 13.76 -15.16
C GLY A 164 -7.43 15.25 -15.51
N TYR A 165 -6.83 15.51 -16.67
CA TYR A 165 -6.77 16.83 -17.29
C TYR A 165 -8.18 17.38 -17.59
N MET A 166 -9.04 16.54 -18.16
CA MET A 166 -10.40 16.93 -18.56
C MET A 166 -11.26 17.30 -17.35
N ASP A 167 -11.18 16.53 -16.26
CA ASP A 167 -11.88 16.82 -15.02
C ASP A 167 -11.43 18.15 -14.42
N THR A 168 -10.12 18.38 -14.40
CA THR A 168 -9.55 19.64 -13.93
C THR A 168 -10.07 20.82 -14.74
N ILE A 169 -10.09 20.69 -16.08
CA ILE A 169 -10.59 21.73 -16.97
C ILE A 169 -12.09 21.96 -16.76
N ALA A 170 -12.89 20.90 -16.66
CA ALA A 170 -14.33 21.00 -16.45
C ALA A 170 -14.67 21.71 -15.14
N VAL A 171 -14.02 21.33 -14.03
CA VAL A 171 -14.20 21.95 -12.72
C VAL A 171 -13.75 23.42 -12.73
N ALA A 172 -12.58 23.71 -13.29
CA ALA A 172 -12.08 25.09 -13.35
C ALA A 172 -12.93 26.01 -14.26
N ARG A 173 -13.54 25.48 -15.31
CA ARG A 173 -14.48 26.22 -16.17
C ARG A 173 -15.85 26.42 -15.53
N ALA A 174 -16.26 25.53 -14.62
CA ALA A 174 -17.44 25.70 -13.79
C ALA A 174 -17.30 26.83 -12.73
N GLY A 175 -16.20 27.60 -12.77
CA GLY A 175 -15.91 28.69 -11.84
C GLY A 175 -15.35 28.19 -10.51
N ILE A 176 -14.84 26.96 -10.47
CA ILE A 176 -14.29 26.33 -9.26
C ILE A 176 -12.78 26.18 -9.48
N GLY A 177 -12.04 27.25 -9.15
CA GLY A 177 -10.62 27.38 -9.51
C GLY A 177 -9.65 26.59 -8.61
N ASN A 178 -10.11 26.06 -7.47
CA ASN A 178 -9.29 25.39 -6.48
C ASN A 178 -9.07 23.88 -6.75
N VAL A 179 -9.03 23.49 -8.03
CA VAL A 179 -8.90 22.10 -8.49
C VAL A 179 -7.49 21.80 -8.99
N VAL A 180 -7.00 20.59 -8.73
CA VAL A 180 -5.72 20.07 -9.22
C VAL A 180 -5.84 18.58 -9.56
N ALA A 181 -4.91 18.05 -10.36
CA ALA A 181 -4.89 16.62 -10.68
C ALA A 181 -3.49 16.00 -10.66
N SER A 182 -3.44 14.70 -10.36
CA SER A 182 -2.20 13.91 -10.43
C SER A 182 -1.87 13.43 -11.86
N CYS A 183 -2.88 13.31 -12.73
CA CYS A 183 -2.75 13.07 -14.16
C CYS A 183 -1.89 11.86 -14.57
N GLY A 184 -2.36 10.66 -14.22
CA GLY A 184 -1.76 9.40 -14.69
C GLY A 184 -0.64 8.85 -13.81
N THR A 185 -0.59 9.28 -12.54
CA THR A 185 0.14 8.60 -11.48
C THR A 185 -0.73 8.49 -10.23
N SER A 186 -0.46 7.48 -9.39
CA SER A 186 -0.94 7.49 -8.02
C SER A 186 -0.46 8.77 -7.33
N LEU A 187 -1.32 9.33 -6.47
CA LEU A 187 -0.94 10.46 -5.61
C LEU A 187 0.30 10.11 -4.80
N THR A 188 1.21 11.08 -4.63
CA THR A 188 2.46 10.89 -3.88
C THR A 188 2.55 11.82 -2.67
N GLU A 189 3.43 11.47 -1.72
CA GLU A 189 3.71 12.33 -0.57
C GLU A 189 4.20 13.72 -0.98
N THR A 190 5.07 13.82 -1.99
CA THR A 190 5.59 15.09 -2.50
C THR A 190 4.47 15.96 -3.09
N GLN A 191 3.51 15.37 -3.82
CA GLN A 191 2.34 16.09 -4.32
C GLN A 191 1.45 16.58 -3.17
N VAL A 192 1.22 15.77 -2.14
CA VAL A 192 0.45 16.20 -0.95
C VAL A 192 1.16 17.33 -0.21
N LYS A 193 2.50 17.28 -0.09
CA LYS A 193 3.29 18.39 0.47
C LYS A 193 3.14 19.66 -0.33
N LEU A 194 3.02 19.60 -1.66
CA LEU A 194 2.74 20.77 -2.49
C LEU A 194 1.38 21.38 -2.18
N ILE A 195 0.32 20.57 -2.11
CA ILE A 195 -1.03 21.04 -1.74
C ILE A 195 -1.01 21.65 -0.33
N SER A 196 -0.32 20.99 0.60
CA SER A 196 -0.22 21.38 2.02
C SER A 196 0.44 22.73 2.28
N ARG A 197 1.11 23.33 1.28
CA ARG A 197 1.61 24.72 1.34
C ARG A 197 0.51 25.76 1.24
N PHE A 198 -0.65 25.38 0.70
CA PHE A 198 -1.76 26.28 0.42
C PHE A 198 -2.99 25.99 1.28
N THR A 199 -3.24 24.72 1.60
CA THR A 199 -4.34 24.31 2.49
C THR A 199 -4.09 22.91 3.06
N ARG A 200 -4.66 22.60 4.22
CA ARG A 200 -4.75 21.22 4.74
C ARG A 200 -6.05 20.52 4.39
N ARG A 201 -7.03 21.23 3.84
CA ARG A 201 -8.36 20.68 3.51
C ARG A 201 -8.37 20.17 2.07
N VAL A 202 -8.58 18.88 1.88
CA VAL A 202 -8.56 18.23 0.57
C VAL A 202 -9.85 17.47 0.32
N ILE A 203 -10.50 17.74 -0.81
CA ILE A 203 -11.67 17.01 -1.28
C ILE A 203 -11.22 16.11 -2.44
N VAL A 204 -11.23 14.79 -2.23
CA VAL A 204 -10.91 13.82 -3.29
C VAL A 204 -12.17 13.55 -4.10
N ASN A 205 -12.11 13.76 -5.42
CA ASN A 205 -13.21 13.50 -6.35
C ASN A 205 -12.68 12.77 -7.59
N TYR A 206 -12.50 11.47 -7.43
CA TYR A 206 -11.95 10.54 -8.42
C TYR A 206 -13.05 9.81 -9.18
N ASP A 207 -12.64 9.05 -10.20
CA ASP A 207 -13.56 8.34 -11.07
C ASP A 207 -14.35 7.29 -10.25
N PRO A 208 -15.61 7.03 -10.62
CA PRO A 208 -16.49 6.17 -9.84
C PRO A 208 -16.24 4.68 -10.06
N ASP A 209 -15.33 4.32 -10.97
CA ASP A 209 -14.99 2.94 -11.28
C ASP A 209 -14.14 2.28 -10.18
N ALA A 210 -13.86 0.98 -10.34
CA ALA A 210 -13.07 0.24 -9.36
C ALA A 210 -11.63 0.77 -9.22
N ALA A 211 -11.04 1.29 -10.30
CA ALA A 211 -9.69 1.83 -10.28
C ALA A 211 -9.63 3.17 -9.54
N GLY A 212 -10.60 4.07 -9.78
CA GLY A 212 -10.75 5.35 -9.10
C GLY A 212 -11.13 5.21 -7.62
N GLN A 213 -11.95 4.22 -7.26
CA GLN A 213 -12.20 3.85 -5.86
C GLN A 213 -10.92 3.40 -5.16
N ALA A 214 -10.16 2.48 -5.77
CA ALA A 214 -8.89 2.04 -5.22
C ALA A 214 -7.86 3.19 -5.14
N ALA A 215 -7.87 4.11 -6.12
CA ALA A 215 -7.03 5.30 -6.11
C ALA A 215 -7.42 6.27 -4.99
N THR A 216 -8.72 6.42 -4.72
CA THR A 216 -9.25 7.19 -3.59
C THR A 216 -8.72 6.62 -2.29
N GLU A 217 -8.91 5.33 -2.05
CA GLU A 217 -8.47 4.64 -0.83
C GLU A 217 -6.95 4.75 -0.60
N ARG A 218 -6.14 4.60 -1.66
CA ARG A 218 -4.69 4.84 -1.58
C ARG A 218 -4.36 6.30 -1.24
N SER A 219 -5.05 7.26 -1.86
CA SER A 219 -4.83 8.69 -1.62
C SER A 219 -5.13 9.10 -0.17
N LEU A 220 -6.17 8.50 0.44
CA LEU A 220 -6.54 8.77 1.83
C LEU A 220 -5.38 8.47 2.79
N SER A 221 -4.69 7.33 2.60
CA SER A 221 -3.57 6.97 3.47
C SER A 221 -2.47 8.03 3.46
N ILE A 222 -2.08 8.49 2.26
CA ILE A 222 -1.02 9.49 2.07
C ILE A 222 -1.45 10.86 2.62
N LEU A 223 -2.70 11.27 2.38
CA LEU A 223 -3.24 12.54 2.88
C LEU A 223 -3.30 12.57 4.42
N LEU A 224 -3.74 11.47 5.04
CA LEU A 224 -3.82 11.35 6.50
C LEU A 224 -2.43 11.36 7.15
N GLU A 225 -1.45 10.68 6.56
CA GLU A 225 -0.05 10.68 7.03
C GLU A 225 0.57 12.09 7.00
N GLN A 226 0.10 12.97 6.10
CA GLN A 226 0.50 14.38 6.05
C GLN A 226 -0.38 15.30 6.92
N ASN A 227 -1.30 14.75 7.72
CA ASN A 227 -2.24 15.48 8.55
C ASN A 227 -3.14 16.45 7.74
N CYS A 228 -3.65 15.99 6.60
CA CYS A 228 -4.72 16.68 5.87
C CYS A 228 -6.09 16.38 6.49
N ASP A 229 -6.99 17.36 6.45
CA ASP A 229 -8.42 17.16 6.67
C ASP A 229 -9.05 16.74 5.33
N VAL A 230 -9.56 15.52 5.26
CA VAL A 230 -9.93 14.88 4.00
C VAL A 230 -11.42 14.61 3.93
N ARG A 231 -12.01 15.03 2.81
CA ARG A 231 -13.37 14.69 2.39
C ARG A 231 -13.32 13.92 1.08
N VAL A 232 -14.32 13.09 0.84
CA VAL A 232 -14.43 12.30 -0.39
C VAL A 232 -15.76 12.56 -1.06
N LEU A 233 -15.73 13.09 -2.27
CA LEU A 233 -16.91 13.28 -3.10
C LEU A 233 -17.01 12.15 -4.12
N ALA A 234 -17.96 11.24 -3.90
CA ALA A 234 -18.43 10.32 -4.92
C ALA A 234 -19.64 10.92 -5.64
N LEU A 235 -19.53 11.13 -6.95
CA LEU A 235 -20.60 11.72 -7.74
C LEU A 235 -21.70 10.68 -8.03
N PRO A 236 -22.99 11.07 -7.99
CA PRO A 236 -24.08 10.15 -8.23
C PRO A 236 -24.15 9.74 -9.71
N GLY A 237 -24.75 8.57 -9.97
CA GLY A 237 -24.95 8.05 -11.32
C GLY A 237 -23.67 7.55 -12.00
N GLY A 238 -22.59 7.34 -11.26
CA GLY A 238 -21.34 6.81 -11.82
C GLY A 238 -20.69 7.73 -12.84
N LYS A 239 -20.79 9.05 -12.64
CA LYS A 239 -20.20 10.07 -13.51
C LYS A 239 -18.84 10.55 -12.99
N ASP A 240 -17.91 10.82 -13.89
CA ASP A 240 -16.69 11.60 -13.60
C ASP A 240 -17.04 13.11 -13.45
N PRO A 241 -16.14 13.94 -12.90
CA PRO A 241 -16.39 15.37 -12.75
C PRO A 241 -16.74 16.07 -14.08
N ASP A 242 -16.04 15.72 -15.16
CA ASP A 242 -16.28 16.27 -16.50
C ASP A 242 -17.73 16.00 -16.98
N THR A 243 -18.17 14.75 -16.95
CA THR A 243 -19.50 14.33 -17.38
C THR A 243 -20.59 14.82 -16.45
N PHE A 244 -20.34 14.83 -15.13
CA PHE A 244 -21.30 15.35 -14.16
C PHE A 244 -21.56 16.84 -14.39
N ILE A 245 -20.52 17.67 -14.51
CA ILE A 245 -20.68 19.12 -14.72
C ILE A 245 -21.41 19.42 -16.03
N ARG A 246 -21.11 18.70 -17.11
CA ARG A 246 -21.82 18.89 -18.38
C ARG A 246 -23.31 18.53 -18.32
N THR A 247 -23.68 17.54 -17.52
CA THR A 247 -25.06 17.02 -17.49
C THR A 247 -25.92 17.67 -16.41
N GLU A 248 -25.36 17.92 -15.23
CA GLU A 248 -26.09 18.45 -14.06
C GLU A 248 -25.77 19.93 -13.76
N GLY A 249 -24.68 20.45 -14.33
CA GLY A 249 -24.26 21.85 -14.18
C GLY A 249 -23.39 22.16 -12.96
N ALA A 250 -22.74 23.33 -13.01
CA ALA A 250 -21.82 23.82 -11.98
C ALA A 250 -22.47 24.01 -10.60
N GLY A 251 -23.72 24.45 -10.57
CA GLY A 251 -24.47 24.67 -9.32
C GLY A 251 -24.70 23.37 -8.55
N ALA A 252 -25.09 22.30 -9.24
CA ALA A 252 -25.28 20.98 -8.64
C ALA A 252 -23.95 20.43 -8.10
N TYR A 253 -22.87 20.58 -8.86
CA TYR A 253 -21.54 20.13 -8.45
C TYR A 253 -21.03 20.86 -7.19
N ARG A 254 -21.21 22.20 -7.12
CA ARG A 254 -20.84 22.99 -5.94
C ARG A 254 -21.62 22.56 -4.69
N LYS A 255 -22.92 22.30 -4.83
CA LYS A 255 -23.75 21.80 -3.72
C LYS A 255 -23.25 20.45 -3.18
N LEU A 256 -22.81 19.55 -4.08
CA LEU A 256 -22.23 18.27 -3.67
C LEU A 256 -20.86 18.42 -3.00
N LEU A 257 -20.03 19.36 -3.44
CA LEU A 257 -18.75 19.67 -2.79
C LEU A 257 -18.95 20.15 -1.33
N GLU A 258 -19.91 21.04 -1.10
CA GLU A 258 -20.24 21.54 0.25
C GLU A 258 -20.71 20.41 1.19
N GLY A 259 -21.51 19.49 0.64
CA GLY A 259 -22.00 18.31 1.33
C GLY A 259 -21.05 17.10 1.32
N ALA A 260 -19.83 17.23 0.80
CA ALA A 260 -18.92 16.11 0.67
C ALA A 260 -18.62 15.50 2.06
N PRO A 261 -18.86 14.18 2.24
CA PRO A 261 -18.68 13.54 3.53
C PRO A 261 -17.20 13.51 3.95
N ALA A 262 -16.97 13.47 5.26
CA ALA A 262 -15.65 13.18 5.79
C ALA A 262 -15.17 11.81 5.29
N TYR A 263 -13.85 11.63 5.15
CA TYR A 263 -13.28 10.40 4.61
C TYR A 263 -13.74 9.13 5.36
N LEU A 264 -13.98 9.21 6.68
CA LEU A 264 -14.47 8.07 7.46
C LEU A 264 -15.91 7.71 7.15
N ASP A 265 -16.79 8.70 6.96
CA ASP A 265 -18.18 8.43 6.58
C ASP A 265 -18.24 7.78 5.19
N TYR A 266 -17.37 8.22 4.27
CA TYR A 266 -17.18 7.56 2.97
C TYR A 266 -16.72 6.11 3.13
N LEU A 267 -15.66 5.87 3.92
CA LEU A 267 -15.12 4.53 4.17
C LEU A 267 -16.14 3.60 4.83
N ILE A 268 -16.93 4.10 5.79
CA ILE A 268 -18.02 3.34 6.42
C ILE A 268 -19.08 2.98 5.38
N GLY A 269 -19.45 3.92 4.52
CA GLY A 269 -20.36 3.65 3.40
C GLY A 269 -19.85 2.54 2.48
N ARG A 270 -18.55 2.55 2.16
CA ARG A 270 -17.87 1.50 1.38
C ARG A 270 -17.86 0.15 2.10
N ALA A 271 -17.49 0.14 3.38
CA ALA A 271 -17.50 -1.07 4.20
C ALA A 271 -18.88 -1.73 4.25
N ARG A 272 -19.96 -0.93 4.31
CA ARG A 272 -21.34 -1.43 4.25
C ARG A 272 -21.69 -2.11 2.93
N GLN A 273 -21.10 -1.68 1.81
CA GLN A 273 -21.30 -2.32 0.50
C GLN A 273 -20.66 -3.71 0.42
N LEU A 274 -19.66 -4.02 1.26
CA LEU A 274 -19.06 -5.36 1.38
C LEU A 274 -19.98 -6.37 2.10
N GLY A 275 -21.06 -5.88 2.69
CA GLY A 275 -22.07 -6.66 3.41
C GLY A 275 -21.92 -6.58 4.93
N VAL A 276 -23.05 -6.68 5.63
CA VAL A 276 -23.12 -6.71 7.10
C VAL A 276 -24.12 -7.76 7.61
N ALA A 277 -24.56 -8.67 6.74
CA ALA A 277 -25.64 -9.61 7.05
C ALA A 277 -25.17 -10.79 7.93
N ASN A 278 -23.93 -11.24 7.74
CA ASN A 278 -23.35 -12.37 8.48
C ASN A 278 -21.95 -12.03 9.04
N ALA A 279 -21.40 -12.93 9.85
CA ALA A 279 -20.12 -12.72 10.53
C ALA A 279 -18.95 -12.54 9.56
N GLU A 280 -18.89 -13.32 8.48
CA GLU A 280 -17.83 -13.23 7.47
C GLU A 280 -17.83 -11.87 6.75
N GLN A 281 -19.02 -11.40 6.34
CA GLN A 281 -19.16 -10.08 5.71
C GLN A 281 -18.77 -8.94 6.65
N LYS A 282 -19.19 -9.02 7.93
CA LYS A 282 -18.78 -8.04 8.95
C LYS A 282 -17.27 -8.05 9.16
N LEU A 283 -16.63 -9.22 9.17
CA LEU A 283 -15.18 -9.35 9.29
C LEU A 283 -14.46 -8.70 8.10
N ARG A 284 -14.92 -8.94 6.87
CA ARG A 284 -14.37 -8.28 5.67
C ARG A 284 -14.51 -6.76 5.73
N ALA A 285 -15.69 -6.26 6.11
CA ALA A 285 -15.95 -4.83 6.30
C ALA A 285 -15.04 -4.20 7.38
N MET A 286 -14.81 -4.91 8.48
CA MET A 286 -13.87 -4.48 9.52
C MET A 286 -12.43 -4.44 9.01
N ASN A 287 -11.95 -5.53 8.40
CA ASN A 287 -10.58 -5.62 7.88
C ASN A 287 -10.26 -4.52 6.85
N PHE A 288 -11.26 -4.11 6.07
CA PHE A 288 -11.16 -2.97 5.16
C PHE A 288 -10.95 -1.63 5.90
N LEU A 289 -11.65 -1.37 7.00
CA LEU A 289 -11.58 -0.10 7.74
C LEU A 289 -10.35 0.02 8.63
N MET A 290 -9.85 -1.10 9.16
CA MET A 290 -8.79 -1.16 10.16
C MET A 290 -7.53 -0.35 9.79
N PRO A 291 -6.98 -0.43 8.56
CA PRO A 291 -5.78 0.32 8.16
C PRO A 291 -5.96 1.85 8.25
N PHE A 292 -7.18 2.35 8.10
CA PHE A 292 -7.49 3.79 8.14
C PHE A 292 -7.71 4.28 9.57
N VAL A 293 -8.46 3.53 10.38
CA VAL A 293 -8.75 3.90 11.77
C VAL A 293 -7.47 3.95 12.61
N GLN A 294 -6.54 3.03 12.37
CA GLN A 294 -5.24 3.01 13.06
C GLN A 294 -4.37 4.24 12.76
N ARG A 295 -4.53 4.87 11.59
CA ARG A 295 -3.77 6.06 11.20
C ARG A 295 -4.28 7.35 11.86
N ILE A 296 -5.44 7.31 12.53
CA ILE A 296 -5.99 8.46 13.26
C ILE A 296 -5.09 8.71 14.49
N PRO A 297 -4.37 9.85 14.55
CA PRO A 297 -3.38 10.08 15.61
C PRO A 297 -4.05 10.30 16.98
N ASN A 298 -5.17 11.00 17.01
CA ASN A 298 -5.87 11.35 18.24
C ASN A 298 -6.68 10.16 18.79
N ALA A 299 -6.38 9.73 20.02
CA ALA A 299 -7.02 8.59 20.66
C ALA A 299 -8.52 8.79 20.95
N LEU A 300 -8.94 10.02 21.27
CA LEU A 300 -10.35 10.36 21.47
C LEU A 300 -11.13 10.25 20.17
N LEU A 301 -10.61 10.84 19.09
CA LEU A 301 -11.22 10.69 17.75
C LEU A 301 -11.28 9.21 17.35
N ARG A 302 -10.19 8.46 17.55
CA ARG A 302 -10.17 7.02 17.24
C ARG A 302 -11.26 6.25 18.01
N SER A 303 -11.50 6.60 19.27
CA SER A 303 -12.56 6.00 20.08
C SER A 303 -13.95 6.37 19.56
N GLU A 304 -14.20 7.63 19.26
CA GLU A 304 -15.49 8.08 18.70
C GLU A 304 -15.80 7.36 17.38
N TRP A 305 -14.80 7.25 16.51
CA TRP A 305 -14.95 6.54 15.24
C TRP A 305 -15.15 5.04 15.42
N ALA A 306 -14.49 4.42 16.39
CA ALA A 306 -14.78 3.02 16.74
C ALA A 306 -16.24 2.84 17.13
N SER A 307 -16.81 3.70 17.98
CA SER A 307 -18.22 3.64 18.35
C SER A 307 -19.14 3.78 17.13
N ARG A 308 -18.86 4.74 16.24
CA ARG A 308 -19.64 4.95 15.01
C ARG A 308 -19.57 3.75 14.05
N ILE A 309 -18.38 3.18 13.86
CA ILE A 309 -18.17 1.99 13.02
C ILE A 309 -18.92 0.79 13.59
N ALA A 310 -18.83 0.55 14.90
CA ALA A 310 -19.54 -0.52 15.59
C ALA A 310 -21.05 -0.43 15.38
N GLN A 311 -21.62 0.78 15.53
CA GLN A 311 -23.03 1.05 15.30
C GLN A 311 -23.45 0.77 13.84
N GLN A 312 -22.66 1.26 12.87
CA GLN A 312 -23.00 1.14 11.44
C GLN A 312 -22.82 -0.29 10.90
N LEU A 313 -21.84 -1.04 11.42
CA LEU A 313 -21.60 -2.44 11.05
C LEU A 313 -22.40 -3.44 11.89
N ARG A 314 -23.14 -2.97 12.91
CA ARG A 314 -23.86 -3.81 13.88
C ARG A 314 -22.96 -4.86 14.52
N VAL A 315 -21.79 -4.41 14.97
CA VAL A 315 -20.80 -5.19 15.71
C VAL A 315 -20.74 -4.64 17.13
N GLU A 316 -20.50 -5.49 18.12
CA GLU A 316 -20.32 -5.03 19.49
C GLU A 316 -19.05 -4.18 19.62
N GLU A 317 -19.17 -3.01 20.22
CA GLU A 317 -18.06 -2.06 20.38
C GLU A 317 -16.83 -2.66 21.12
N PRO A 318 -16.98 -3.49 22.18
CA PRO A 318 -15.84 -4.15 22.82
C PRO A 318 -15.00 -4.99 21.84
N VAL A 319 -15.64 -5.71 20.91
CA VAL A 319 -14.97 -6.54 19.90
C VAL A 319 -14.14 -5.68 18.95
N LEU A 320 -14.69 -4.56 18.49
CA LEU A 320 -13.98 -3.63 17.61
C LEU A 320 -12.82 -2.92 18.33
N ARG A 321 -13.01 -2.53 19.59
CA ARG A 321 -11.95 -1.90 20.40
C ARG A 321 -10.77 -2.83 20.62
N GLU A 322 -11.02 -4.12 20.85
CA GLU A 322 -9.97 -5.12 20.98
C GLU A 322 -9.21 -5.33 19.67
N ALA A 323 -9.93 -5.44 18.54
CA ALA A 323 -9.30 -5.49 17.21
C ALA A 323 -8.40 -4.27 16.95
N LEU A 324 -8.88 -3.06 17.27
CA LEU A 324 -8.10 -1.81 17.16
C LEU A 324 -6.88 -1.77 18.07
N ARG A 325 -6.96 -2.34 19.28
CA ARG A 325 -5.83 -2.45 20.21
C ARG A 325 -4.75 -3.37 19.66
N ARG A 326 -5.12 -4.58 19.19
CA ARG A 326 -4.20 -5.55 18.61
C ARG A 326 -3.46 -4.98 17.40
N ALA A 327 -4.20 -4.40 16.47
CA ALA A 327 -3.58 -3.87 15.25
C ALA A 327 -2.72 -2.61 15.49
N ALA A 328 -3.01 -1.82 16.53
CA ALA A 328 -2.12 -0.75 16.99
C ALA A 328 -0.88 -1.23 17.76
N ALA A 329 -0.90 -2.46 18.30
CA ALA A 329 0.25 -3.12 18.90
C ALA A 329 1.15 -3.75 17.83
N GLU A 330 0.57 -4.37 16.80
CA GLU A 330 1.28 -4.96 15.64
C GLU A 330 2.08 -3.91 14.84
N ARG A 331 1.51 -2.72 14.60
CA ARG A 331 2.24 -1.63 13.94
C ARG A 331 3.37 -1.06 14.80
N ARG A 332 3.20 -1.08 16.13
CA ARG A 332 4.26 -0.70 17.06
C ARG A 332 5.37 -1.74 17.12
N SER A 333 5.08 -3.03 16.89
CA SER A 333 6.11 -4.04 16.70
C SER A 333 6.84 -3.86 15.37
N GLU A 334 6.16 -3.56 14.25
CA GLU A 334 6.80 -3.33 12.94
C GLU A 334 7.70 -2.09 12.91
N VAL A 335 7.32 -1.01 13.61
CA VAL A 335 8.13 0.22 13.69
C VAL A 335 9.25 0.11 14.75
N LYS A 336 9.17 -0.85 15.67
CA LYS A 336 10.20 -1.13 16.69
C LYS A 336 11.10 -2.32 16.36
N THR A 337 11.02 -2.92 15.16
CA THR A 337 11.97 -3.95 14.72
C THR A 337 13.32 -3.37 14.26
N GLN A 338 13.86 -2.43 15.02
CA GLN A 338 15.30 -2.35 15.24
C GLN A 338 15.56 -2.31 16.74
N ALA A 339 16.15 -3.43 17.20
CA ALA A 339 16.78 -3.67 18.49
C ALA A 339 15.86 -3.86 19.73
N ALA A 340 16.04 -5.06 20.29
CA ALA A 340 15.90 -5.45 21.70
C ALA A 340 14.47 -5.64 22.25
N ALA A 341 14.04 -6.91 22.33
CA ALA A 341 13.99 -7.62 23.61
C ALA A 341 13.54 -9.09 23.38
N ALA A 342 14.39 -10.03 23.78
CA ALA A 342 14.00 -11.42 23.98
C ALA A 342 13.02 -11.50 25.15
N GLY A 343 11.83 -12.05 24.91
CA GLY A 343 10.82 -12.35 25.92
C GLY A 343 9.85 -13.41 25.41
N ARG A 344 9.90 -14.58 26.05
CA ARG A 344 8.94 -15.72 26.03
C ARG A 344 7.88 -15.70 24.92
N ALA A 345 8.25 -16.19 23.74
CA ALA A 345 7.31 -16.52 22.68
C ALA A 345 7.50 -17.98 22.29
N ALA A 346 6.40 -18.74 22.20
CA ALA A 346 6.42 -20.12 21.74
C ALA A 346 7.01 -20.20 20.33
N ARG A 347 7.96 -21.11 20.12
CA ARG A 347 8.67 -21.23 18.84
C ARG A 347 7.74 -21.78 17.75
N PRO A 348 7.98 -21.48 16.45
CA PRO A 348 7.10 -21.91 15.35
C PRO A 348 6.80 -23.42 15.32
N ALA A 349 7.80 -24.27 15.58
CA ALA A 349 7.64 -25.73 15.62
C ALA A 349 6.71 -26.20 16.76
N GLU A 350 6.70 -25.50 17.90
CA GLU A 350 5.83 -25.81 19.03
C GLU A 350 4.37 -25.49 18.70
N ARG A 351 4.13 -24.31 18.12
CA ARG A 351 2.81 -23.83 17.72
C ARG A 351 2.19 -24.74 16.67
N ARG A 352 2.99 -25.17 15.68
CA ARG A 352 2.52 -26.03 14.60
C ARG A 352 2.08 -27.42 15.10
N LEU A 353 2.82 -28.00 16.05
CA LEU A 353 2.45 -29.27 16.67
C LEU A 353 1.16 -29.19 17.50
N VAL A 354 0.92 -28.06 18.17
CA VAL A 354 -0.34 -27.78 18.88
C VAL A 354 -1.54 -27.75 17.90
N GLN A 355 -1.39 -27.09 16.74
CA GLN A 355 -2.44 -27.08 15.69
C GLN A 355 -2.71 -28.48 15.15
N MET A 356 -1.67 -29.21 14.77
CA MET A 356 -1.79 -30.56 14.20
C MET A 356 -2.50 -31.53 15.16
N LEU A 357 -2.26 -31.41 16.47
CA LEU A 357 -2.95 -32.21 17.48
C LEU A 357 -4.44 -31.85 17.61
N MET A 358 -4.85 -30.63 17.26
CA MET A 358 -6.24 -30.16 17.32
C MET A 358 -7.03 -30.44 16.03
N GLU A 359 -6.39 -30.28 14.87
CA GLU A 359 -7.09 -30.20 13.58
C GLU A 359 -7.26 -31.57 12.91
N GLU A 360 -6.21 -32.40 12.88
CA GLU A 360 -6.17 -33.58 12.00
C GLU A 360 -6.47 -34.89 12.72
N SER A 361 -7.39 -35.71 12.21
CA SER A 361 -7.73 -37.01 12.80
C SER A 361 -6.76 -38.12 12.44
N ASP A 362 -6.17 -38.09 11.25
CA ASP A 362 -5.62 -39.29 10.61
C ASP A 362 -4.26 -39.73 11.19
N PHE A 363 -3.48 -38.80 11.73
CA PHE A 363 -2.18 -39.10 12.33
C PHE A 363 -1.97 -38.53 13.74
N ARG A 364 -3.01 -37.97 14.36
CA ARG A 364 -2.97 -37.42 15.73
C ARG A 364 -2.46 -38.42 16.76
N GLU A 365 -2.94 -39.66 16.70
CA GLU A 365 -2.51 -40.71 17.63
C GLU A 365 -1.04 -41.09 17.43
N ARG A 366 -0.57 -41.09 16.18
CA ARG A 366 0.85 -41.35 15.86
C ARG A 366 1.72 -40.20 16.37
N LEU A 367 1.32 -38.95 16.10
CA LEU A 367 2.00 -37.75 16.57
C LEU A 367 2.07 -37.68 18.10
N GLY A 368 0.94 -37.96 18.76
CA GLY A 368 0.87 -37.96 20.22
C GLY A 368 1.74 -39.03 20.88
N ARG A 369 1.83 -40.24 20.27
CA ARG A 369 2.74 -41.29 20.74
C ARG A 369 4.20 -40.88 20.64
N GLU A 370 4.62 -40.25 19.54
CA GLU A 370 5.99 -39.78 19.34
C GLU A 370 6.40 -38.69 20.35
N ILE A 371 5.54 -37.69 20.56
CA ILE A 371 5.78 -36.61 21.54
C ILE A 371 5.88 -37.17 22.96
N ARG A 372 5.06 -38.18 23.29
CA ARG A 372 5.05 -38.82 24.62
C ARG A 372 6.24 -39.75 24.82
N ALA A 373 6.55 -40.63 23.87
CA ALA A 373 7.62 -41.62 23.95
C ALA A 373 8.98 -40.98 24.20
N HIS A 374 9.20 -39.79 23.63
CA HIS A 374 10.43 -39.03 23.78
C HIS A 374 10.31 -37.83 24.72
N GLN A 375 9.17 -37.63 25.40
CA GLN A 375 8.87 -36.48 26.26
C GLN A 375 9.32 -35.15 25.62
N LEU A 376 8.93 -34.92 24.37
CA LEU A 376 9.38 -33.76 23.58
C LEU A 376 8.66 -32.46 23.97
N HIS A 377 7.60 -32.56 24.76
CA HIS A 377 6.82 -31.42 25.24
C HIS A 377 7.41 -30.76 26.50
N SER A 378 8.35 -31.42 27.18
CA SER A 378 8.91 -30.92 28.44
C SER A 378 9.91 -29.78 28.21
N GLY A 379 9.84 -28.72 29.01
CA GLY A 379 10.70 -27.53 28.88
C GLY A 379 10.28 -26.59 27.74
N LEU A 380 9.13 -26.83 27.10
CA LEU A 380 8.57 -25.96 26.06
C LEU A 380 7.71 -24.85 26.67
N GLU A 381 7.58 -23.71 25.97
CA GLU A 381 6.62 -22.67 26.37
C GLU A 381 5.17 -23.16 26.22
N THR A 382 4.96 -24.20 25.42
CA THR A 382 3.67 -24.87 25.19
C THR A 382 3.51 -26.17 25.99
N GLU A 383 4.38 -26.47 26.95
CA GLU A 383 4.43 -27.77 27.67
C GLU A 383 3.06 -28.19 28.22
N ARG A 384 2.36 -27.28 28.91
CA ARG A 384 1.05 -27.56 29.52
C ARG A 384 -0.07 -27.72 28.49
N ILE A 385 0.02 -26.97 27.40
CA ILE A 385 -0.93 -27.03 26.28
C ILE A 385 -0.81 -28.40 25.59
N LEU A 386 0.42 -28.77 25.19
CA LEU A 386 0.71 -30.07 24.58
C LEU A 386 0.37 -31.21 25.55
N GLY A 387 0.70 -31.10 26.83
CA GLY A 387 0.32 -32.08 27.85
C GLY A 387 -1.18 -32.34 27.88
N ALA A 388 -1.99 -31.28 27.95
CA ALA A 388 -3.45 -31.41 28.00
C ALA A 388 -4.07 -31.94 26.70
N LEU A 389 -3.51 -31.60 25.53
CA LEU A 389 -3.89 -32.16 24.23
C LEU A 389 -3.55 -33.66 24.13
N LEU A 390 -2.38 -34.07 24.61
CA LEU A 390 -1.92 -35.46 24.60
C LEU A 390 -2.76 -36.34 25.53
N GLU A 391 -3.14 -35.84 26.70
CA GLU A 391 -4.03 -36.53 27.63
C GLU A 391 -5.42 -36.75 27.02
N ALA A 392 -6.00 -35.70 26.44
CA ALA A 392 -7.30 -35.78 25.78
C ALA A 392 -7.27 -36.72 24.56
N SER A 393 -6.21 -36.69 23.75
CA SER A 393 -6.02 -37.61 22.63
C SER A 393 -5.88 -39.07 23.08
N ALA A 394 -5.21 -39.36 24.20
CA ALA A 394 -5.07 -40.73 24.70
C ALA A 394 -6.35 -41.30 25.34
N ALA A 395 -7.29 -40.44 25.73
CA ALA A 395 -8.62 -40.83 26.17
C ALA A 395 -9.58 -41.15 25.00
N GLY A 396 -9.10 -41.12 23.75
CA GLY A 396 -9.89 -41.35 22.54
C GLY A 396 -10.81 -40.18 22.16
N ALA A 397 -10.63 -39.01 22.77
CA ALA A 397 -11.36 -37.80 22.40
C ALA A 397 -10.66 -37.06 21.25
N THR A 398 -11.42 -36.24 20.52
CA THR A 398 -10.88 -35.27 19.56
C THR A 398 -10.63 -33.95 20.30
N PRO A 399 -9.39 -33.67 20.75
CA PRO A 399 -9.13 -32.46 21.50
C PRO A 399 -9.24 -31.23 20.60
N ASP A 400 -9.95 -30.22 21.08
CA ASP A 400 -10.04 -28.90 20.45
C ASP A 400 -9.69 -27.80 21.47
N ALA A 401 -9.52 -26.57 21.00
CA ALA A 401 -9.17 -25.46 21.89
C ALA A 401 -10.20 -25.25 22.99
N THR A 402 -11.49 -25.47 22.71
CA THR A 402 -12.59 -25.25 23.66
C THR A 402 -12.66 -26.31 24.77
N SER A 403 -12.28 -27.54 24.49
CA SER A 403 -12.27 -28.67 25.41
C SER A 403 -11.02 -28.69 26.31
N VAL A 404 -9.91 -28.16 25.82
CA VAL A 404 -8.64 -28.10 26.56
C VAL A 404 -8.48 -26.80 27.36
N ALA A 405 -9.00 -25.66 26.87
CA ALA A 405 -8.92 -24.37 27.55
C ALA A 405 -9.33 -24.34 29.04
N PRO A 406 -10.36 -25.08 29.51
CA PRO A 406 -10.74 -25.07 30.92
C PRO A 406 -9.69 -25.70 31.85
N LYS A 407 -8.77 -26.52 31.32
CA LYS A 407 -7.70 -27.20 32.07
C LYS A 407 -6.41 -26.39 32.15
N LEU A 408 -6.36 -25.23 31.50
CA LEU A 408 -5.17 -24.40 31.35
C LEU A 408 -5.26 -23.12 32.18
N GLU A 409 -4.10 -22.64 32.63
CA GLU A 409 -3.97 -21.34 33.28
C GLU A 409 -4.22 -20.20 32.28
N GLU A 410 -4.48 -18.99 32.78
CA GLU A 410 -4.88 -17.87 31.94
C GLU A 410 -3.89 -17.54 30.81
N TYR A 411 -2.60 -17.69 31.07
CA TYR A 411 -1.54 -17.50 30.07
C TYR A 411 -1.56 -18.59 29.00
N ASP A 412 -1.54 -19.86 29.40
CA ASP A 412 -1.53 -21.02 28.49
C ASP A 412 -2.82 -21.10 27.67
N ARG A 413 -3.95 -20.72 28.27
CA ARG A 413 -5.24 -20.61 27.59
C ARG A 413 -5.23 -19.54 26.50
N ARG A 414 -4.65 -18.37 26.79
CA ARG A 414 -4.49 -17.30 25.78
C ARG A 414 -3.59 -17.75 24.63
N LEU A 415 -2.48 -18.42 24.93
CA LEU A 415 -1.55 -18.96 23.95
C LEU A 415 -2.18 -20.09 23.11
N LEU A 416 -2.95 -20.99 23.71
CA LEU A 416 -3.71 -22.03 22.99
C LEU A 416 -4.69 -21.42 21.99
N PHE A 417 -5.47 -20.41 22.40
CA PHE A 417 -6.39 -19.74 21.49
C PHE A 417 -5.64 -18.94 20.41
N GLU A 418 -4.53 -18.28 20.75
CA GLU A 418 -3.67 -17.61 19.77
C GLU A 418 -3.22 -18.57 18.66
N ILE A 419 -2.74 -19.75 19.04
CA ILE A 419 -2.29 -20.80 18.10
C ILE A 419 -3.46 -21.36 17.27
N ALA A 420 -4.63 -21.52 17.89
CA ALA A 420 -5.83 -22.06 17.24
C ALA A 420 -6.43 -21.14 16.15
N PHE A 421 -6.15 -19.83 16.20
CA PHE A 421 -6.67 -18.84 15.25
C PHE A 421 -5.67 -18.46 14.15
N GLU A 422 -4.47 -19.01 14.17
CA GLU A 422 -3.49 -18.85 13.09
C GLU A 422 -3.93 -19.66 11.86
N SER A 423 -3.78 -19.08 10.66
CA SER A 423 -4.08 -19.80 9.41
C SER A 423 -2.93 -20.76 9.07
N GLY A 424 -3.16 -22.06 9.18
CA GLY A 424 -2.22 -23.11 8.77
C GLY A 424 -2.47 -23.63 7.35
N ALA A 425 -1.44 -24.17 6.71
CA ALA A 425 -1.59 -25.01 5.52
C ALA A 425 -2.18 -26.39 5.92
N GLU A 426 -2.70 -27.17 4.96
CA GLU A 426 -3.10 -28.57 5.20
C GLU A 426 -1.93 -29.33 5.83
N ALA A 427 -2.16 -29.96 6.99
CA ALA A 427 -1.09 -30.58 7.73
C ALA A 427 -0.73 -31.95 7.14
N SER A 428 0.56 -32.16 6.90
CA SER A 428 1.09 -33.44 6.40
C SER A 428 1.95 -34.14 7.45
N TRP A 429 2.08 -35.46 7.33
CA TRP A 429 2.97 -36.23 8.21
C TRP A 429 4.44 -35.79 8.04
N GLU A 430 4.87 -35.43 6.83
CA GLU A 430 6.23 -34.93 6.56
C GLU A 430 6.53 -33.63 7.32
N GLU A 431 5.54 -32.73 7.41
CA GLU A 431 5.66 -31.48 8.17
C GLU A 431 5.72 -31.77 9.69
N ALA A 432 4.89 -32.70 10.17
CA ALA A 432 4.90 -33.14 11.56
C ALA A 432 6.26 -33.76 11.94
N GLU A 433 6.84 -34.58 11.07
CA GLU A 433 8.15 -35.22 11.27
C GLU A 433 9.27 -34.17 11.34
N SER A 434 9.25 -33.17 10.46
CA SER A 434 10.20 -32.04 10.52
C SER A 434 10.10 -31.27 11.85
N CYS A 435 8.87 -31.00 12.33
CA CYS A 435 8.68 -30.33 13.62
C CYS A 435 9.17 -31.19 14.80
N LEU A 436 8.95 -32.50 14.76
CA LEU A 436 9.45 -33.45 15.77
C LEU A 436 10.97 -33.52 15.80
N GLU A 437 11.63 -33.47 14.64
CA GLU A 437 13.11 -33.43 14.55
C GLU A 437 13.69 -32.19 15.20
N VAL A 438 13.08 -31.03 14.98
CA VAL A 438 13.47 -29.76 15.64
C VAL A 438 13.41 -29.90 17.17
N LEU A 439 12.33 -30.50 17.71
CA LEU A 439 12.20 -30.73 19.15
C LEU A 439 13.18 -31.79 19.68
N ARG A 440 13.38 -32.90 18.96
CA ARG A 440 14.34 -33.96 19.33
C ARG A 440 15.77 -33.43 19.38
N ARG A 441 16.14 -32.58 18.42
CA ARG A 441 17.43 -31.90 18.39
C ARG A 441 17.60 -30.95 19.57
N ARG A 442 16.61 -30.08 19.81
CA ARG A 442 16.61 -29.17 20.98
C ARG A 442 16.80 -29.94 22.29
N LYS A 443 16.04 -31.01 22.51
CA LYS A 443 16.16 -31.83 23.71
C LYS A 443 17.54 -32.48 23.84
N SER A 444 18.10 -32.98 22.74
CA SER A 444 19.45 -33.55 22.73
C SER A 444 20.53 -32.50 23.01
N GLU A 445 20.34 -31.25 22.57
CA GLU A 445 21.21 -30.10 22.88
C GLU A 445 21.12 -29.69 24.36
N GLU A 446 19.91 -29.66 24.94
CA GLU A 446 19.68 -29.39 26.37
C GLU A 446 20.27 -30.50 27.27
N GLU A 447 20.06 -31.78 26.91
CA GLU A 447 20.67 -32.92 27.59
C GLU A 447 22.20 -32.86 27.50
N LEU A 448 22.76 -32.52 26.33
CA LEU A 448 24.20 -32.38 26.15
C LEU A 448 24.78 -31.23 27.00
N ALA A 449 24.08 -30.11 27.10
CA ALA A 449 24.46 -28.98 27.95
C ALA A 449 24.44 -29.38 29.44
N SER A 450 23.40 -30.08 29.88
CA SER A 450 23.30 -30.61 31.26
C SER A 450 24.41 -31.61 31.57
N VAL A 451 24.67 -32.57 30.68
CA VAL A 451 25.76 -33.55 30.84
C VAL A 451 27.12 -32.86 30.85
N GLN A 452 27.30 -31.80 30.04
CA GLN A 452 28.54 -31.04 30.04
C GLN A 452 28.76 -30.26 31.34
N GLN A 453 27.71 -29.65 31.90
CA GLN A 453 27.77 -29.03 33.23
C GLN A 453 28.09 -30.05 34.33
N GLN A 454 27.50 -31.26 34.25
CA GLN A 454 27.80 -32.35 35.20
C GLN A 454 29.26 -32.82 35.10
N ILE A 455 29.80 -32.96 33.88
CA ILE A 455 31.22 -33.29 33.67
C ILE A 455 32.14 -32.21 34.25
N GLU A 456 31.82 -30.93 34.04
CA GLU A 456 32.59 -29.79 34.58
C GLU A 456 32.52 -29.75 36.11
N ALA A 457 31.37 -30.08 36.70
CA ALA A 457 31.20 -30.21 38.16
C ALA A 457 32.00 -31.39 38.74
N CYS A 458 31.94 -32.58 38.13
CA CYS A 458 32.71 -33.76 38.55
C CYS A 458 34.22 -33.58 38.37
N ALA A 459 34.67 -32.83 37.36
CA ALA A 459 36.09 -32.53 37.16
C ALA A 459 36.65 -31.55 38.22
N GLY A 460 35.77 -30.75 38.85
CA GLY A 460 36.13 -29.83 39.94
C GLY A 460 36.23 -30.49 41.32
N SER A 461 35.60 -31.64 41.55
CA SER A 461 35.65 -32.40 42.80
C SER A 461 36.76 -33.47 42.78
N ALA A 462 38.01 -33.04 42.94
CA ALA A 462 39.13 -33.96 43.11
C ALA A 462 39.08 -34.68 44.49
N ALA A 463 38.26 -35.74 44.61
CA ALA A 463 38.31 -36.67 45.74
C ALA A 463 37.79 -38.07 45.36
N GLY A 464 38.65 -38.87 44.71
CA GLY A 464 38.79 -40.32 44.99
C GLY A 464 37.67 -41.32 44.67
N GLY A 465 36.48 -40.94 44.17
CA GLY A 465 35.36 -41.87 43.91
C GLY A 465 34.82 -41.94 42.47
N ASP A 466 35.01 -40.90 41.66
CA ASP A 466 34.11 -40.61 40.52
C ASP A 466 34.57 -41.16 39.15
N GLY A 467 35.44 -42.17 39.13
CA GLY A 467 36.01 -42.69 37.89
C GLY A 467 35.00 -43.40 36.99
N GLU A 468 33.99 -44.08 37.56
CA GLU A 468 32.93 -44.74 36.80
C GLU A 468 31.84 -43.75 36.35
N GLU A 469 31.45 -42.81 37.20
CA GLU A 469 30.44 -41.81 36.90
C GLU A 469 30.90 -40.84 35.79
N LEU A 470 32.15 -40.37 35.86
CA LEU A 470 32.74 -39.55 34.80
C LEU A 470 32.83 -40.30 33.46
N ARG A 471 33.17 -41.60 33.48
CA ARG A 471 33.20 -42.44 32.27
C ARG A 471 31.80 -42.63 31.69
N ALA A 472 30.79 -42.82 32.53
CA ALA A 472 29.39 -42.92 32.11
C ALA A 472 28.88 -41.60 31.47
N LEU A 473 29.19 -40.45 32.07
CA LEU A 473 28.85 -39.13 31.53
C LEU A 473 29.57 -38.84 30.20
N GLN A 474 30.84 -39.23 30.07
CA GLN A 474 31.59 -39.11 28.82
C GLN A 474 31.03 -40.01 27.71
N ALA A 475 30.64 -41.26 28.03
CA ALA A 475 29.97 -42.15 27.09
C ALA A 475 28.62 -41.58 26.63
N ARG A 476 27.82 -41.03 27.56
CA ARG A 476 26.54 -40.39 27.26
C ARG A 476 26.72 -39.13 26.39
N LYS A 477 27.75 -38.32 26.64
CA LYS A 477 28.12 -37.18 25.79
C LYS A 477 28.44 -37.59 24.36
N LEU A 478 29.18 -38.70 24.17
CA LEU A 478 29.54 -39.22 22.85
C LEU A 478 28.30 -39.74 22.09
N GLU A 479 27.39 -40.41 22.81
CA GLU A 479 26.11 -40.89 22.27
C GLU A 479 25.22 -39.73 21.80
N LEU A 480 25.04 -38.69 22.62
CA LEU A 480 24.26 -37.50 22.28
C LEU A 480 24.83 -36.75 21.08
N ARG A 481 26.17 -36.63 20.98
CA ARG A 481 26.84 -36.02 19.83
C ARG A 481 26.63 -36.83 18.54
N ARG A 482 26.62 -38.16 18.61
CA ARG A 482 26.31 -39.03 17.45
C ARG A 482 24.87 -38.85 16.99
N ARG A 483 23.92 -38.75 17.93
CA ARG A 483 22.49 -38.52 17.65
C ARG A 483 22.23 -37.15 16.99
N LEU A 484 22.95 -36.12 17.42
CA LEU A 484 22.91 -34.78 16.81
C LEU A 484 23.56 -34.76 15.41
N ALA A 485 24.60 -35.57 15.18
CA ALA A 485 25.24 -35.68 13.87
C ALA A 485 24.40 -36.47 12.85
N SER A 486 23.58 -37.43 13.30
CA SER A 486 22.67 -38.21 12.45
C SER A 486 21.36 -37.50 12.11
N THR A 487 21.13 -36.30 12.63
CA THR A 487 19.93 -35.45 12.41
C THR A 487 20.28 -34.11 11.73
N ALA A 488 21.49 -33.99 11.17
CA ALA A 488 21.87 -32.87 10.32
C ALA A 488 21.33 -33.08 8.89
N PRO A 489 20.79 -32.04 8.23
CA PRO A 489 20.23 -32.16 6.89
C PRO A 489 21.27 -32.54 5.83
#